data_AF-A0AA44QAS6-F1
#
_entry.id   AF-A0AA44QAS6-F1
#
_cell.length_a   1.000
_cell.length_b   1.000
_cell.length_c   1.000
_cell.angle_alpha   90.00
_cell.angle_beta   90.00
_cell.angle_gamma   90.00
#
_symmetry.space_group_name_H-M   'P 1'
#
loop_
_entity.id
_entity.type
_entity.pdbx_description
1 polymer ?
#
loop_
_entity_poly.entity_id
_entity_poly.type
_entity_poly.pdbx_seq_one_letter_code
_entity_poly.pdbx_strand_id
1 'polypeptide(L)'
;MNQKFPLKDNRTWLKEVHESRSQRSLLLGKEAIDLLVKQHLLVTLKTVSEKSKEIDPEGKGIHRNTISTNQELNAYYKQYSKTYKKKSNSNKSAQKRSVAFTPVDYRRIRLDRSIENTERKYMKMSKKELVQRLLLAEQYIAENNRTWIEEQFKQFK
;
A
#
# COMPACT_ATOMS: atom_id res chain seq x y z
N MET A 1 -34.20 -29.10 9.27
CA MET A 1 -33.20 -30.18 9.35
C MET A 1 -31.81 -29.59 9.17
N ASN A 2 -31.04 -29.46 10.26
CA ASN A 2 -29.64 -29.00 10.21
C ASN A 2 -28.72 -30.23 10.14
N GLN A 3 -28.45 -30.72 8.94
CA GLN A 3 -27.38 -31.71 8.74
C GLN A 3 -26.02 -30.99 8.77
N LYS A 4 -25.33 -31.05 9.92
CA LYS A 4 -23.91 -30.70 10.00
C LYS A 4 -23.11 -31.86 9.41
N PHE A 5 -22.53 -31.66 8.23
CA PHE A 5 -21.56 -32.60 7.67
C PHE A 5 -20.31 -32.64 8.58
N PRO A 6 -19.81 -33.81 8.97
CA PRO A 6 -18.59 -33.89 9.76
C PRO A 6 -17.41 -33.44 8.89
N LEU A 7 -16.71 -32.39 9.33
CA LEU A 7 -15.40 -31.99 8.82
C LEU A 7 -14.34 -33.04 9.20
N LYS A 8 -14.40 -34.22 8.58
CA LYS A 8 -13.33 -35.21 8.66
C LYS A 8 -12.41 -35.03 7.45
N ASP A 9 -11.54 -34.03 7.52
CA ASP A 9 -10.45 -33.88 6.55
C ASP A 9 -9.11 -34.33 7.17
N ASN A 10 -9.09 -35.58 7.62
CA ASN A 10 -7.88 -36.28 8.08
C ASN A 10 -7.32 -37.16 6.95
N ARG A 11 -7.29 -36.66 5.70
CA ARG A 11 -6.62 -37.34 4.58
C ARG A 11 -5.13 -37.05 4.65
N THR A 12 -4.39 -37.84 5.43
CA THR A 12 -2.92 -37.70 5.59
C THR A 12 -2.18 -37.78 4.25
N TRP A 13 -2.58 -38.72 3.38
CA TRP A 13 -2.03 -38.87 2.02
C TRP A 13 -2.14 -37.59 1.18
N LEU A 14 -3.22 -36.81 1.36
CA LEU A 14 -3.44 -35.58 0.60
C LEU A 14 -2.49 -34.48 1.08
N LYS A 15 -2.26 -34.39 2.40
CA LYS A 15 -1.30 -33.45 3.00
C LYS A 15 0.11 -33.75 2.51
N GLU A 16 0.52 -35.02 2.52
CA GLU A 16 1.83 -35.45 2.02
C GLU A 16 2.03 -35.11 0.54
N VAL A 17 1.03 -35.34 -0.32
CA VAL A 17 1.09 -34.98 -1.74
C VAL A 17 1.18 -33.47 -1.93
N HIS A 18 0.41 -32.68 -1.16
CA HIS A 18 0.48 -31.22 -1.23
C HIS A 18 1.85 -30.70 -0.78
N GLU A 19 2.40 -31.26 0.28
CA GLU A 19 3.70 -30.89 0.82
C GLU A 19 4.83 -31.22 -0.15
N SER A 20 4.84 -32.44 -0.71
CA SER A 20 5.79 -32.85 -1.74
C SER A 20 5.74 -31.94 -2.98
N ARG A 21 4.54 -31.63 -3.48
CA ARG A 21 4.37 -30.70 -4.62
C ARG A 21 4.82 -29.27 -4.29
N SER A 22 4.58 -28.82 -3.06
CA SER A 22 5.01 -27.51 -2.58
C SER A 22 6.54 -27.43 -2.51
N GLN A 23 7.18 -28.44 -1.92
CA GLN A 23 8.63 -28.54 -1.79
C GLN A 23 9.30 -28.62 -3.17
N ARG A 24 8.79 -29.44 -4.08
CA ARG A 24 9.26 -29.50 -5.47
C ARG A 24 9.22 -28.12 -6.14
N SER A 25 8.11 -27.41 -5.98
CA SER A 25 7.95 -26.06 -6.53
C SER A 25 8.90 -25.05 -5.88
N LEU A 26 9.18 -25.19 -4.59
CA LEU A 26 10.12 -24.33 -3.87
C LEU A 26 11.55 -24.50 -4.41
N LEU A 27 12.02 -25.74 -4.55
CA LEU A 27 13.36 -26.06 -5.02
C LEU A 27 13.59 -25.59 -6.45
N LEU A 28 12.72 -26.01 -7.38
CA LEU A 28 12.78 -25.59 -8.78
C LEU A 28 12.67 -24.06 -8.92
N GLY A 29 11.85 -23.42 -8.07
CA GLY A 29 11.66 -21.97 -8.10
C GLY A 29 12.90 -21.21 -7.63
N LYS A 30 13.55 -21.68 -6.57
CA LYS A 30 14.82 -21.11 -6.09
C LYS A 30 15.92 -21.27 -7.13
N GLU A 31 16.07 -22.47 -7.69
CA GLU A 31 17.08 -22.75 -8.72
C GLU A 31 16.88 -21.88 -9.98
N ALA A 32 15.63 -21.74 -10.45
CA ALA A 32 15.31 -20.88 -11.58
C ALA A 32 15.65 -19.40 -11.29
N ILE A 33 15.37 -18.91 -10.08
CA ILE A 33 15.72 -17.54 -9.67
C ILE A 33 17.24 -17.37 -9.64
N ASP A 34 17.97 -18.31 -9.04
CA ASP A 34 19.43 -18.24 -8.93
C ASP A 34 20.10 -18.24 -10.30
N LEU A 35 19.61 -19.04 -11.25
CA LEU A 35 20.09 -19.04 -12.62
C LEU A 35 19.81 -17.72 -13.34
N LEU A 36 18.61 -17.14 -13.17
CA LEU A 36 18.30 -15.82 -13.72
C LEU A 36 19.20 -14.73 -13.14
N VAL A 37 19.52 -14.79 -11.84
CA VAL A 37 20.44 -13.86 -11.19
C VAL A 37 21.86 -14.02 -11.73
N LYS A 38 22.35 -15.27 -11.88
CA LYS A 38 23.67 -15.57 -12.46
C LYS A 38 23.79 -15.09 -13.91
N GLN A 39 22.71 -15.20 -14.69
CA GLN A 39 22.65 -14.72 -16.08
C GLN A 39 22.38 -13.21 -16.20
N HIS A 40 22.28 -12.49 -15.08
CA HIS A 40 21.94 -11.07 -15.01
C HIS A 40 20.63 -10.70 -15.71
N LEU A 41 19.71 -11.65 -15.86
CA LEU A 41 18.40 -11.43 -16.46
C LEU A 41 17.40 -10.86 -15.43
N LEU A 42 16.32 -10.26 -15.92
CA LEU A 42 15.28 -9.75 -15.03
C LEU A 42 14.52 -10.89 -14.35
N VAL A 43 14.48 -10.83 -13.01
CA VAL A 43 13.69 -11.75 -12.18
C VAL A 43 12.25 -11.24 -12.10
N THR A 44 11.38 -11.80 -12.94
CA THR A 44 9.93 -11.57 -12.99
C THR A 44 9.18 -12.89 -12.86
N LEU A 45 7.91 -12.87 -12.43
CA LEU A 45 7.11 -14.09 -12.34
C LEU A 45 7.06 -14.88 -13.67
N LYS A 46 7.04 -14.17 -14.80
CA LYS A 46 7.05 -14.77 -16.14
C LYS A 46 8.37 -15.48 -16.42
N THR A 47 9.48 -14.76 -16.27
CA THR A 47 10.82 -15.30 -16.57
C THR A 47 11.18 -16.46 -15.65
N VAL A 48 10.80 -16.41 -14.37
CA VAL A 48 10.99 -17.53 -13.44
C VAL A 48 10.16 -18.75 -13.85
N SER A 49 8.90 -18.55 -14.27
CA SER A 49 8.03 -19.64 -14.74
C SER A 49 8.58 -20.30 -16.02
N GLU A 50 9.02 -19.51 -17.00
CA GLU A 50 9.66 -20.01 -18.23
C GLU A 50 10.96 -20.74 -17.91
N LYS A 51 11.84 -20.15 -17.10
CA LYS A 51 13.12 -20.77 -16.73
C LYS A 51 12.93 -22.06 -15.93
N SER A 52 11.95 -22.09 -15.03
CA SER A 52 11.63 -23.31 -14.28
C SER A 52 11.15 -24.44 -15.18
N LYS A 53 10.51 -24.13 -16.32
CA LYS A 53 10.05 -25.13 -17.29
C LYS A 53 11.22 -25.72 -18.09
N GLU A 54 12.25 -24.92 -18.36
CA GLU A 54 13.47 -25.37 -19.05
C GLU A 54 14.33 -26.31 -18.19
N ILE A 55 14.38 -26.06 -16.88
CA ILE A 55 15.22 -26.83 -15.93
C ILE A 55 14.50 -28.09 -15.45
N ASP A 56 13.17 -28.06 -15.38
CA ASP A 56 12.37 -29.17 -14.88
C ASP A 56 12.50 -30.41 -15.79
N PRO A 57 12.99 -31.56 -15.28
CA PRO A 57 13.08 -32.81 -16.03
C PRO A 57 11.73 -33.29 -16.59
N GLU A 58 10.61 -32.93 -15.94
CA GLU A 58 9.27 -33.27 -16.41
C GLU A 58 8.70 -32.27 -17.43
N GLY A 59 9.38 -31.14 -17.67
CA GLY A 59 8.93 -30.08 -18.57
C GLY A 59 7.65 -29.36 -18.16
N LYS A 60 7.16 -29.58 -16.92
CA LYS A 60 5.94 -28.92 -16.40
C LYS A 60 6.26 -27.53 -15.84
N GLY A 61 7.42 -27.38 -15.21
CA GLY A 61 7.86 -26.15 -14.55
C GLY A 61 6.93 -25.72 -13.41
N ILE A 62 7.00 -24.43 -13.10
CA ILE A 62 6.17 -23.80 -12.07
C ILE A 62 5.33 -22.69 -12.69
N HIS A 63 4.04 -22.64 -12.35
CA HIS A 63 3.16 -21.57 -12.78
C HIS A 63 3.36 -20.29 -11.94
N ARG A 64 3.12 -19.12 -12.54
CA ARG A 64 3.29 -17.80 -11.91
C ARG A 64 2.53 -17.65 -10.59
N ASN A 65 1.32 -18.20 -10.53
CA ASN A 65 0.50 -18.16 -9.31
C ASN A 65 1.15 -18.95 -8.18
N THR A 66 1.78 -20.09 -8.48
CA THR A 66 2.46 -20.91 -7.48
C THR A 66 3.61 -20.14 -6.82
N ILE A 67 4.35 -19.33 -7.58
CA ILE A 67 5.40 -18.44 -7.06
C ILE A 67 4.82 -17.40 -6.10
N SER A 68 3.58 -16.94 -6.35
CA SER A 68 2.91 -15.97 -5.48
C SER A 68 2.23 -16.61 -4.27
N THR A 69 1.70 -17.82 -4.39
CA THR A 69 0.93 -18.48 -3.34
C THR A 69 1.83 -19.18 -2.32
N ASN A 70 2.92 -19.80 -2.76
CA ASN A 70 3.88 -20.40 -1.84
C ASN A 70 4.65 -19.28 -1.12
N GLN A 71 4.44 -19.16 0.20
CA GLN A 71 4.96 -18.05 1.00
C GLN A 71 6.48 -17.98 0.99
N GLU A 72 7.16 -19.13 1.08
CA GLU A 72 8.62 -19.19 1.11
C GLU A 72 9.22 -18.81 -0.24
N LEU A 73 8.68 -19.37 -1.33
CA LEU A 73 9.13 -19.06 -2.68
C LEU A 73 8.85 -17.59 -3.03
N ASN A 74 7.70 -17.06 -2.61
CA ASN A 74 7.33 -15.66 -2.79
C ASN A 74 8.32 -14.74 -2.05
N ALA A 75 8.64 -15.06 -0.79
CA ALA A 75 9.61 -14.30 -0.01
C ALA A 75 10.99 -14.28 -0.70
N TYR A 76 11.45 -15.42 -1.19
CA TYR A 76 12.70 -15.52 -1.94
C TYR A 76 12.66 -14.69 -3.24
N TYR A 77 11.60 -14.82 -4.03
CA TYR A 77 11.39 -14.03 -5.25
C TYR A 77 11.44 -12.51 -4.99
N LYS A 78 10.80 -12.03 -3.91
CA LYS A 78 10.77 -10.60 -3.54
C LYS A 78 12.17 -10.04 -3.23
N GLN A 79 13.10 -10.88 -2.77
CA GLN A 79 14.48 -10.44 -2.49
C GLN A 79 15.27 -10.12 -3.77
N TYR A 80 15.01 -10.81 -4.87
CA TYR A 80 15.75 -10.63 -6.13
C TYR A 80 14.99 -9.81 -7.18
N SER A 81 13.67 -9.72 -7.07
CA SER A 81 12.84 -8.98 -8.02
C SER A 81 12.99 -7.45 -7.87
N LYS A 82 13.73 -6.83 -8.80
CA LYS A 82 13.89 -5.36 -8.88
C LYS A 82 12.55 -4.65 -9.09
N THR A 83 11.66 -5.23 -9.89
CA THR A 83 10.32 -4.66 -10.18
C THR A 83 9.46 -4.63 -8.92
N TYR A 84 9.49 -5.69 -8.11
CA TYR A 84 8.77 -5.74 -6.84
C TYR A 84 9.29 -4.69 -5.85
N LYS A 85 10.63 -4.57 -5.71
CA LYS A 85 11.26 -3.56 -4.85
C LYS A 85 10.90 -2.12 -5.25
N LYS A 86 10.85 -1.82 -6.55
CA LYS A 86 10.44 -0.49 -7.04
C LYS A 86 8.99 -0.17 -6.68
N LYS A 87 8.07 -1.13 -6.86
CA LYS A 87 6.65 -0.96 -6.53
C LYS A 87 6.41 -0.80 -5.03
N SER A 88 7.08 -1.57 -4.18
CA SER A 88 6.93 -1.45 -2.72
C SER A 88 7.42 -0.09 -2.20
N ASN A 89 8.53 0.42 -2.73
CA ASN A 89 9.05 1.74 -2.38
C ASN A 89 8.11 2.87 -2.83
N SER A 90 7.52 2.78 -4.03
CA SER A 90 6.50 3.72 -4.49
C SER A 90 5.29 3.77 -3.56
N ASN A 91 4.78 2.61 -3.15
CA ASN A 91 3.62 2.52 -2.26
C ASN A 91 3.91 3.08 -0.87
N LYS A 92 5.10 2.81 -0.30
CA LYS A 92 5.55 3.42 0.96
C LYS A 92 5.60 4.94 0.86
N SER A 93 6.05 5.48 -0.28
CA SER A 93 6.08 6.93 -0.51
C SER A 93 4.67 7.53 -0.64
N ALA A 94 3.73 6.79 -1.25
CA ALA A 94 2.34 7.21 -1.36
C ALA A 94 1.62 7.17 0.00
N GLN A 95 1.91 6.17 0.83
CA GLN A 95 1.39 6.09 2.21
C GLN A 95 1.95 7.20 3.11
N LYS A 96 3.22 7.61 2.95
CA LYS A 96 3.74 8.80 3.64
C LYS A 96 3.06 10.11 3.18
N ARG A 97 2.42 10.11 2.02
CA ARG A 97 1.61 11.22 1.51
C ARG A 97 0.12 11.08 1.81
N SER A 98 -0.33 10.11 2.62
CA SER A 98 -1.66 10.22 3.23
C SER A 98 -1.57 11.29 4.31
N VAL A 99 -1.73 12.54 3.84
CA VAL A 99 -1.45 13.79 4.50
C VAL A 99 -2.19 13.86 5.82
N ALA A 100 -1.45 13.95 6.93
CA ALA A 100 -1.97 14.52 8.16
C ALA A 100 -2.48 15.93 7.84
N PHE A 101 -3.72 16.23 8.19
CA PHE A 101 -4.36 17.52 7.96
C PHE A 101 -3.42 18.64 8.40
N THR A 102 -2.90 19.44 7.46
CA THR A 102 -2.02 20.55 7.82
C THR A 102 -2.87 21.63 8.47
N PRO A 103 -2.68 21.94 9.78
CA PRO A 103 -3.44 22.99 10.43
C PRO A 103 -3.20 24.32 9.73
N VAL A 104 -4.28 25.07 9.53
CA VAL A 104 -4.24 26.37 8.86
C VAL A 104 -3.97 27.43 9.92
N ASP A 105 -2.89 28.19 9.77
CA ASP A 105 -2.66 29.37 10.60
C ASP A 105 -3.45 30.55 10.03
N TYR A 106 -4.62 30.84 10.61
CA TYR A 106 -5.51 31.91 10.17
C TYR A 106 -4.93 33.32 10.40
N ARG A 107 -3.95 33.47 11.30
CA ARG A 107 -3.28 34.76 11.57
C ARG A 107 -2.40 35.22 10.42
N ARG A 108 -1.88 34.28 9.61
CA ARG A 108 -0.97 34.55 8.50
C ARG A 108 -1.68 34.67 7.15
N ILE A 109 -3.01 34.73 7.14
CA ILE A 109 -3.76 34.87 5.89
C ILE A 109 -3.59 36.30 5.39
N ARG A 110 -2.93 36.42 4.23
CA ARG A 110 -2.79 37.69 3.53
C ARG A 110 -4.14 38.20 3.02
N LEU A 111 -4.39 39.50 3.20
CA LEU A 111 -5.58 40.19 2.69
C LEU A 111 -5.60 40.22 1.15
N ASP A 112 -4.44 40.34 0.52
CA ASP A 112 -4.25 40.40 -0.94
C ASP A 112 -4.15 39.01 -1.61
N ARG A 113 -4.66 37.96 -0.96
CA ARG A 113 -4.58 36.60 -1.51
C ARG A 113 -5.36 36.51 -2.84
N SER A 114 -4.76 35.86 -3.83
CA SER A 114 -5.44 35.53 -5.09
C SER A 114 -6.61 34.58 -4.82
N ILE A 115 -7.83 35.05 -5.11
CA ILE A 115 -9.07 34.29 -4.93
C ILE A 115 -9.04 33.05 -5.83
N GLU A 116 -8.68 33.21 -7.10
CA GLU A 116 -8.65 32.14 -8.09
C GLU A 116 -7.70 31.00 -7.69
N ASN A 117 -6.50 31.31 -7.20
CA ASN A 117 -5.56 30.29 -6.74
C ASN A 117 -6.04 29.58 -5.47
N THR A 118 -6.74 30.32 -4.59
CA THR A 118 -7.31 29.77 -3.35
C THR A 118 -8.47 28.83 -3.67
N GLU A 119 -9.35 29.21 -4.59
CA GLU A 119 -10.46 28.39 -5.08
C GLU A 119 -9.94 27.11 -5.73
N ARG A 120 -8.97 27.21 -6.64
CA ARG A 120 -8.32 26.03 -7.25
C ARG A 120 -7.72 25.09 -6.22
N LYS A 121 -7.18 25.62 -5.11
CA LYS A 121 -6.64 24.82 -4.01
C LYS A 121 -7.74 24.12 -3.22
N TYR A 122 -8.87 24.79 -2.98
CA TYR A 122 -10.02 24.23 -2.29
C TYR A 122 -10.74 23.17 -3.12
N MET A 123 -10.83 23.34 -4.44
CA MET A 123 -11.41 22.34 -5.34
C MET A 123 -10.60 21.03 -5.42
N LYS A 124 -9.31 21.06 -5.05
CA LYS A 124 -8.45 19.86 -4.96
C LYS A 124 -8.55 19.13 -3.62
N MET A 125 -9.25 19.72 -2.65
CA MET A 125 -9.38 19.22 -1.29
C MET A 125 -10.64 18.35 -1.17
N SER A 126 -10.63 17.34 -0.30
CA SER A 126 -11.80 16.50 -0.08
C SER A 126 -12.91 17.25 0.68
N LYS A 127 -14.17 16.82 0.53
CA LYS A 127 -15.32 17.41 1.24
C LYS A 127 -15.10 17.45 2.76
N LYS A 128 -14.51 16.39 3.34
CA LYS A 128 -14.23 16.31 4.78
C LYS A 128 -13.23 17.38 5.23
N GLU A 129 -12.15 17.55 4.48
CA GLU A 129 -11.13 18.56 4.76
C GLU A 129 -11.67 19.99 4.62
N LEU A 130 -12.52 20.24 3.63
CA LEU A 130 -13.21 21.53 3.47
C LEU A 130 -14.11 21.86 4.65
N VAL A 131 -14.95 20.90 5.08
CA VAL A 131 -15.86 21.07 6.23
C VAL A 131 -15.06 21.37 7.49
N GLN A 132 -14.00 20.61 7.77
CA GLN A 132 -13.16 20.83 8.95
C GLN A 132 -12.46 22.19 8.92
N ARG A 133 -11.96 22.60 7.75
CA ARG A 133 -11.34 23.93 7.57
C ARG A 133 -12.35 25.06 7.77
N LEU A 134 -13.60 24.86 7.37
CA LEU A 134 -14.68 25.84 7.59
C LEU A 134 -14.98 26.00 9.08
N LEU A 135 -15.17 24.88 9.79
CA LEU A 135 -15.42 24.89 11.25
C LEU A 135 -14.31 25.61 12.03
N LEU A 136 -13.05 25.34 11.69
CA LEU A 136 -11.91 26.02 12.31
C LEU A 136 -11.88 27.53 12.01
N ALA A 137 -12.31 27.93 10.81
CA ALA A 137 -12.39 29.34 10.45
C ALA A 137 -13.48 30.06 11.25
N GLU A 138 -14.66 29.44 11.39
CA GLU A 138 -15.78 29.96 12.17
C GLU A 138 -15.41 30.15 13.65
N GLN A 139 -14.75 29.14 14.25
CA GLN A 139 -14.25 29.21 15.63
C GLN A 139 -13.26 30.37 15.80
N TYR A 140 -12.30 30.50 14.89
CA TYR A 140 -11.32 31.57 14.93
C TYR A 140 -11.97 32.97 14.82
N ILE A 141 -12.94 33.14 13.93
CA ILE A 141 -13.68 34.40 13.79
C ILE A 141 -14.44 34.73 15.07
N ALA A 142 -15.12 33.74 15.67
CA ALA A 142 -15.87 33.94 16.91
C ALA A 142 -14.95 34.34 18.07
N GLU A 143 -13.80 33.69 18.23
CA GLU A 143 -12.79 34.02 19.24
C GLU A 143 -12.20 35.42 19.03
N ASN A 144 -11.88 35.78 17.78
CA ASN A 144 -11.31 37.09 17.46
C ASN A 144 -12.31 38.23 17.68
N ASN A 145 -13.59 38.02 17.36
CA ASN A 145 -14.63 39.00 17.63
C ASN A 145 -14.84 39.20 19.13
N ARG A 146 -14.84 38.12 19.91
CA ARG A 146 -14.96 38.18 21.37
C ARG A 146 -13.79 38.95 21.99
N THR A 147 -12.55 38.62 21.61
CA THR A 147 -11.36 39.30 22.11
C THR A 147 -11.33 40.78 21.74
N TRP A 148 -11.71 41.14 20.51
CA TRP A 148 -11.84 42.53 20.09
C TRP A 148 -12.86 43.30 20.95
N ILE A 149 -14.04 42.73 21.21
CA ILE A 149 -15.06 43.35 22.08
C ILE A 149 -14.50 43.56 23.50
N GLU A 150 -13.86 42.53 24.08
CA GLU A 150 -13.25 42.61 25.42
C GLU A 150 -12.17 43.70 25.50
N GLU A 151 -11.38 43.89 24.43
CA GLU A 151 -10.39 44.97 24.34
C GLU A 151 -11.03 46.36 24.27
N GLN A 152 -12.11 46.52 23.49
CA GLN A 152 -12.83 47.80 23.44
C GLN A 152 -13.35 48.18 24.83
N PHE A 153 -13.99 47.26 25.56
CA PHE A 153 -14.48 47.53 26.91
C PHE A 153 -13.38 47.87 27.93
N LYS A 154 -12.15 47.38 27.74
CA LYS A 154 -10.99 47.75 28.59
C LYS A 154 -10.54 49.18 28.37
N GLN A 155 -10.73 49.75 27.18
CA GLN A 155 -10.31 51.12 26.85
C GLN A 155 -11.24 52.20 27.43
N PHE A 156 -12.45 51.83 27.86
CA PHE A 156 -13.42 52.73 28.48
C PHE A 156 -13.36 52.75 30.02
N LYS A 157 -12.29 52.20 30.63
CA LYS A 157 -11.98 52.32 32.06
C LYS A 157 -10.93 53.40 32.30
#